data_AF-A0A0F9EGK4-F1
#
_entry.id   AF-A0A0F9EGK4-F1
#
_cell.length_a   1.000
_cell.length_b   1.000
_cell.length_c   1.000
_cell.angle_alpha   90.00
_cell.angle_beta   90.00
_cell.angle_gamma   90.00
#
_symmetry.space_group_name_H-M   'P 1'
#
loop_
_entity.id
_entity.type
_entity.pdbx_description
1 polymer ?
#
loop_
_entity_poly.entity_id
_entity_poly.type
_entity_poly.pdbx_seq_one_letter_code
_entity_poly.pdbx_strand_id
1 'polypeptide(L)' 'SELSEALEAIRHGNPPDDKIPEFNGYEAELADCVIRIMDVAIARNLRVAEAIVAKMAFNEGRPYKHGKEF' A
#
# COMPACT_ATOMS: atom_id res chain seq x y z
N SER A 1 -6.17 -6.21 -8.74
CA SER A 1 -7.57 -6.15 -8.31
C SER A 1 -7.70 -5.24 -7.10
N GLU A 2 -6.83 -5.47 -6.13
CA GLU A 2 -6.73 -4.90 -4.78
C GLU A 2 -6.62 -3.36 -4.78
N LEU A 3 -5.77 -2.77 -5.64
CA LEU A 3 -5.70 -1.30 -5.76
C LEU A 3 -6.97 -0.66 -6.32
N SER A 4 -7.71 -1.41 -7.14
CA SER A 4 -9.01 -0.96 -7.65
C SER A 4 -10.10 -1.11 -6.59
N GLU A 5 -10.08 -2.20 -5.83
CA GLU A 5 -10.95 -2.44 -4.67
C GLU A 5 -10.75 -1.39 -3.57
N ALA A 6 -9.50 -0.99 -3.29
CA ALA A 6 -9.18 0.12 -2.39
C ALA A 6 -9.85 1.43 -2.84
N LEU A 7 -9.82 1.73 -4.14
CA LEU A 7 -10.49 2.93 -4.68
C LEU A 7 -12.02 2.82 -4.60
N GLU A 8 -12.60 1.63 -4.81
CA GLU A 8 -14.04 1.41 -4.62
C GLU A 8 -14.44 1.59 -3.14
N ALA A 9 -13.64 1.09 -2.19
CA ALA A 9 -13.90 1.28 -0.76
C ALA A 9 -14.02 2.77 -0.40
N ILE A 10 -13.13 3.62 -0.92
CA ILE A 10 -13.21 5.08 -0.74
C ILE A 10 -14.51 5.64 -1.32
N ARG A 11 -14.91 5.22 -2.54
CA ARG A 11 -16.15 5.71 -3.17
C ARG A 11 -17.41 5.33 -2.41
N HIS A 12 -17.36 4.24 -1.65
CA HIS A 12 -18.47 3.75 -0.83
C HIS A 12 -18.41 4.25 0.62
N GLY A 13 -17.64 5.30 0.91
CA GLY A 13 -17.56 5.92 2.24
C GLY A 13 -16.58 5.24 3.20
N ASN A 14 -15.74 4.34 2.67
CA ASN A 14 -14.69 3.61 3.39
C ASN A 14 -15.18 2.91 4.66
N PRO A 15 -16.15 1.99 4.55
CA PRO A 15 -16.66 1.25 5.70
C PRO A 15 -15.58 0.34 6.31
N PRO A 16 -15.79 -0.17 7.54
CA PRO A 16 -15.00 -1.27 8.09
C PRO A 16 -14.93 -2.46 7.12
N ASP A 17 -13.81 -3.16 7.09
CA ASP A 17 -13.64 -4.38 6.30
C ASP A 17 -14.48 -5.54 6.87
N ASP A 18 -14.96 -6.43 6.00
CA ASP A 18 -15.82 -7.54 6.39
C ASP A 18 -15.09 -8.64 7.18
N LYS A 19 -13.76 -8.79 7.00
CA LYS A 19 -12.94 -9.86 7.59
C LYS A 19 -12.14 -9.37 8.79
N ILE A 20 -11.63 -8.13 8.72
CA ILE A 20 -10.85 -7.45 9.77
C ILE A 20 -11.52 -6.11 10.14
N PRO A 21 -12.68 -6.15 10.82
CA PRO A 21 -13.54 -4.98 11.03
C PRO A 21 -12.94 -3.88 11.92
N GLU A 22 -11.78 -4.10 12.53
CA GLU A 22 -11.00 -3.07 13.20
C GLU A 22 -10.29 -2.10 12.23
N PHE A 23 -10.19 -2.44 10.94
CA PHE A 23 -9.65 -1.62 9.86
C PHE A 23 -10.73 -1.25 8.86
N ASN A 24 -10.53 -0.15 8.13
CA ASN A 24 -11.41 0.19 7.00
C ASN A 24 -11.03 -0.57 5.73
N GLY A 25 -11.96 -0.67 4.78
CA GLY A 25 -11.74 -1.38 3.52
C GLY A 25 -10.54 -0.84 2.73
N TYR A 26 -10.25 0.46 2.78
CA TYR A 26 -9.07 1.01 2.13
C TYR A 26 -7.75 0.49 2.74
N GLU A 27 -7.66 0.44 4.07
CA GLU A 27 -6.50 -0.10 4.78
C GLU A 27 -6.32 -1.60 4.51
N ALA A 28 -7.41 -2.38 4.56
CA ALA A 28 -7.40 -3.80 4.28
C ALA A 28 -6.89 -4.12 2.86
N GLU A 29 -7.41 -3.42 1.86
CA GLU A 29 -7.04 -3.64 0.45
C GLU A 29 -5.60 -3.19 0.14
N LEU A 30 -5.12 -2.12 0.78
CA LEU A 30 -3.71 -1.73 0.68
C LEU A 30 -2.79 -2.78 1.32
N ALA A 31 -3.20 -3.36 2.46
CA ALA A 31 -2.45 -4.45 3.09
C ALA A 31 -2.39 -5.69 2.19
N ASP A 32 -3.50 -6.08 1.58
CA ASP A 32 -3.55 -7.19 0.61
C ASP A 32 -2.64 -6.93 -0.59
N CYS A 33 -2.63 -5.70 -1.12
CA CYS A 33 -1.73 -5.32 -2.20
C CYS A 33 -0.24 -5.49 -1.80
N VAL A 34 0.14 -5.03 -0.60
CA VAL A 34 1.51 -5.20 -0.09
C VAL A 34 1.87 -6.68 0.06
N ILE A 35 0.97 -7.50 0.60
CA ILE A 35 1.19 -8.95 0.74
C ILE A 35 1.42 -9.59 -0.63
N ARG A 36 0.60 -9.27 -1.64
CA ARG A 36 0.77 -9.80 -3.02
C ARG A 36 2.12 -9.38 -3.63
N ILE A 37 2.56 -8.14 -3.40
CA ILE A 37 3.88 -7.66 -3.84
C ILE A 37 5.00 -8.47 -3.18
N MET A 38 4.88 -8.76 -1.89
CA MET A 38 5.88 -9.52 -1.14
C MET A 38 5.90 -11.01 -1.52
N ASP A 39 4.74 -11.62 -1.81
CA ASP A 39 4.66 -12.96 -2.40
C ASP A 39 5.43 -13.03 -3.73
N VAL A 40 5.26 -12.02 -4.59
CA VAL A 40 6.02 -11.89 -5.84
C VAL A 40 7.51 -11.73 -5.56
N ALA A 41 7.89 -10.96 -4.54
CA ALA A 41 9.28 -10.77 -4.18
C ALA A 41 9.94 -12.10 -3.81
N ILE A 42 9.27 -12.92 -2.99
CA ILE A 42 9.73 -14.25 -2.61
C ILE A 42 9.83 -15.16 -3.84
N ALA A 43 8.75 -15.25 -4.63
CA ALA A 43 8.69 -16.13 -5.79
C ALA A 43 9.76 -15.82 -6.85
N ARG A 44 10.18 -14.55 -6.94
CA ARG A 44 11.19 -14.08 -7.91
C ARG A 44 12.57 -13.81 -7.29
N ASN A 45 12.78 -14.18 -6.02
CA ASN A 45 14.02 -13.93 -5.28
C ASN A 45 14.49 -12.45 -5.35
N LEU A 46 13.54 -11.52 -5.16
CA LEU A 46 13.79 -10.08 -5.18
C LEU A 46 13.96 -9.52 -3.77
N ARG A 47 14.80 -8.50 -3.65
CA ARG A 47 15.12 -7.79 -2.40
C ARG A 47 14.21 -6.58 -2.16
N VAL A 48 12.90 -6.79 -2.27
CA VAL A 48 11.90 -5.70 -2.27
C VAL A 48 11.87 -4.97 -0.93
N ALA A 49 11.97 -5.68 0.20
CA ALA A 49 12.02 -5.06 1.52
C ALA A 49 13.22 -4.11 1.67
N GLU A 50 14.42 -4.55 1.28
CA GLU A 50 15.61 -3.69 1.35
C GLU A 50 15.51 -2.50 0.38
N ALA A 51 14.91 -2.71 -0.80
CA ALA A 51 14.67 -1.63 -1.75
C ALA A 51 13.70 -0.57 -1.18
N ILE A 52 12.66 -0.97 -0.44
CA ILE A 52 11.75 -0.04 0.25
C ILE A 52 12.52 0.81 1.26
N VAL A 53 13.31 0.18 2.15
CA VAL A 53 14.10 0.90 3.16
C VAL A 53 15.08 1.88 2.51
N ALA A 54 15.81 1.44 1.47
CA ALA A 54 16.72 2.30 0.74
C ALA A 54 15.99 3.48 0.07
N LYS A 55 14.76 3.28 -0.42
CA LYS A 55 13.97 4.33 -1.05
C LYS A 55 13.40 5.32 -0.05
N MET A 56 13.00 4.85 1.14
CA MET A 56 12.57 5.71 2.24
C MET A 56 13.71 6.66 2.65
N ALA A 57 14.90 6.12 2.91
CA ALA A 57 16.08 6.93 3.25
C ALA A 57 16.45 7.95 2.15
N PHE A 58 16.35 7.56 0.89
CA PHE A 58 16.54 8.49 -0.23
C PHE A 58 15.45 9.59 -0.28
N ASN A 59 14.20 9.25 0.00
CA ASN A 59 13.08 10.18 -0.05
C ASN A 59 13.09 11.19 1.11
N GLU A 60 13.63 10.84 2.28
CA GLU A 60 13.84 11.77 3.40
C GLU A 60 14.71 12.98 3.00
N GLY A 61 15.68 12.77 2.10
CA GLY A 61 16.53 13.83 1.57
C GLY A 61 15.92 14.64 0.41
N ARG A 62 14.69 14.32 -0.03
CA ARG A 62 14.10 14.96 -1.21
C ARG A 62 13.42 16.28 -0.83
N PRO A 63 13.70 17.40 -1.51
CA PRO A 63 12.99 18.65 -1.25
C PRO A 63 11.48 18.46 -1.45
N TYR A 64 10.71 19.01 -0.52
CA TYR A 64 9.25 18.92 -0.51
C TYR A 64 8.71 19.46 -1.84
N LYS A 65 7.99 18.63 -2.60
CA LYS A 65 7.31 19.07 -3.81
C LYS A 65 5.90 19.51 -3.43
N HIS A 66 5.59 20.79 -3.59
CA HIS A 66 4.21 21.28 -3.48
C HIS A 66 3.30 20.58 -4.48
N GLY A 67 2.07 20.26 -4.06
CA GLY A 67 1.01 19.75 -4.94
C GLY A 67 0.85 18.23 -4.98
N LYS A 68 1.35 17.48 -3.99
CA LYS A 68 0.93 16.10 -3.80
C LYS A 68 -0.17 16.02 -2.75
N GLU A 69 -1.37 15.66 -3.17
CA GLU A 69 -2.48 15.38 -2.23
C GLU A 69 -2.38 13.99 -1.62
N PHE A 70 -1.45 13.15 -2.09
CA PHE A 70 -1.08 11.86 -1.51
C PHE A 70 0.41 11.57 -1.77
#